data_AF-A0A820EM62-F1
#
_entry.id   AF-A0A820EM62-F1
#
_cell.length_a   1.000
_cell.length_b   1.000
_cell.length_c   1.000
_cell.angle_alpha   90.00
_cell.angle_beta   90.00
_cell.angle_gamma   90.00
#
_symmetry.space_group_name_H-M   'P 1'
#
loop_
_entity.id
_entity.type
_entity.pdbx_description
1 polymer ?
#
loop_
_entity_poly.entity_id
_entity_poly.type
_entity_poly.pdbx_seq_one_letter_code
_entity_poly.pdbx_strand_id
1 'polypeptide(L)'
;MEDFHSKLINPSEKTILFPLPLQTEKPTKILECDEKTPDAHVPRDSRLIRLTRVHPFNCEAPLSVLYDSGFITPTELWFVRNHGAVPE
;
A
#
# COMPACT_ATOMS: atom_id res chain seq x y z
N MET A 1 42.87 24.93 -23.68
CA MET A 1 42.57 24.38 -22.36
C MET A 1 41.10 24.04 -22.41
N GLU A 2 40.79 22.82 -22.86
CA GLU A 2 39.42 22.40 -23.18
C GLU A 2 38.67 22.14 -21.87
N ASP A 3 37.54 22.83 -21.70
CA ASP A 3 36.74 22.82 -20.48
C ASP A 3 36.12 21.43 -20.24
N PHE A 4 36.67 20.71 -19.25
CA PHE A 4 36.23 19.39 -18.79
C PHE A 4 34.81 19.35 -18.18
N HIS A 5 34.05 20.45 -18.22
CA HIS A 5 32.79 20.61 -17.48
C HIS A 5 31.52 20.25 -18.26
N SER A 6 31.61 19.83 -19.53
CA SER A 6 30.44 19.60 -20.39
C SER A 6 29.96 18.14 -20.50
N LYS A 7 30.47 17.22 -19.67
CA LYS A 7 30.00 15.80 -19.65
C LYS A 7 29.22 15.43 -18.40
N LEU A 8 28.50 16.38 -17.80
CA LEU A 8 27.56 16.06 -16.73
C LEU A 8 26.20 15.65 -17.32
N ILE A 9 26.02 14.34 -17.33
CA ILE A 9 24.75 13.64 -17.08
C ILE A 9 23.70 13.81 -18.20
N ASN A 10 23.61 12.80 -19.05
CA ASN A 10 22.40 12.55 -19.84
C ASN A 10 21.22 12.40 -18.86
N PRO A 11 20.15 13.22 -18.95
CA PRO A 11 18.99 13.11 -18.06
C PRO A 11 18.18 11.81 -18.26
N SER A 12 18.59 10.93 -19.19
CA SER A 12 17.99 9.61 -19.41
C SER A 12 18.58 8.49 -18.54
N GLU A 13 19.73 8.70 -17.91
CA GLU A 13 20.30 7.71 -16.98
C GLU A 13 19.92 8.09 -15.55
N LYS A 14 18.70 7.69 -15.17
CA LYS A 14 18.31 7.59 -13.77
C LYS A 14 19.17 6.52 -13.09
N THR A 15 20.36 6.88 -12.64
CA THR A 15 21.10 6.12 -11.63
C THR A 15 20.37 6.30 -10.30
N ILE A 16 19.22 5.63 -10.16
CA ILE A 16 18.46 5.66 -8.91
C ILE A 16 19.25 4.87 -7.89
N LEU A 17 19.98 5.58 -7.03
CA LEU A 17 20.71 5.01 -5.89
C LEU A 17 19.78 4.30 -4.89
N PHE A 18 18.46 4.49 -5.01
CA PHE A 18 17.42 3.86 -4.19
C PHE A 18 16.19 3.53 -5.05
N PRO A 19 15.58 2.34 -4.95
CA PRO A 19 14.33 2.04 -5.64
C PRO A 19 13.23 3.02 -5.18
N LEU A 20 12.46 3.55 -6.12
CA LEU A 20 11.27 4.34 -5.79
C LEU A 20 10.26 3.44 -5.05
N PRO A 21 9.51 3.99 -4.09
CA PRO A 21 8.48 3.21 -3.39
C PRO A 21 7.44 2.68 -4.39
N LEU A 22 6.87 1.52 -4.06
CA LEU A 22 5.80 0.93 -4.87
C LEU A 22 4.63 1.92 -4.98
N GLN A 23 4.03 1.99 -6.19
CA GLN A 23 2.87 2.84 -6.41
C GLN A 23 1.69 2.34 -5.57
N THR A 24 1.01 3.27 -4.91
CA THR A 24 -0.15 3.02 -4.06
C THR A 24 -1.42 3.03 -4.89
N GLU A 25 -2.24 1.99 -4.78
CA GLU A 25 -3.57 1.93 -5.39
C GLU A 25 -4.65 2.10 -4.32
N LYS A 26 -5.45 3.16 -4.42
CA LYS A 26 -6.54 3.38 -3.47
C LYS A 26 -7.72 2.45 -3.80
N PRO A 27 -8.13 1.54 -2.90
CA PRO A 27 -9.30 0.72 -3.12
C PRO A 27 -10.53 1.63 -3.16
N THR A 28 -11.32 1.52 -4.22
CA THR A 28 -12.59 2.26 -4.39
C THR A 28 -13.81 1.36 -4.25
N LYS A 29 -13.62 0.05 -4.38
CA LYS A 29 -14.68 -0.95 -4.34
C LYS A 29 -14.83 -1.52 -2.93
N ILE A 30 -16.06 -1.57 -2.44
CA ILE A 30 -16.43 -2.30 -1.22
C ILE A 30 -16.49 -3.79 -1.56
N LEU A 31 -15.92 -4.63 -0.68
CA LEU A 31 -15.94 -6.08 -0.86
C LEU A 31 -17.32 -6.61 -0.47
N GLU A 32 -17.82 -7.62 -1.18
CA GLU A 32 -19.15 -8.23 -0.93
C GLU A 32 -19.32 -8.70 0.52
N CYS A 33 -18.23 -9.14 1.16
CA CYS A 33 -18.24 -9.54 2.56
C CYS A 33 -18.42 -8.37 3.54
N ASP A 34 -18.01 -7.16 3.18
CA ASP A 34 -18.09 -5.96 4.02
C ASP A 34 -19.45 -5.24 3.88
N GLU A 35 -20.20 -5.47 2.79
CA GLU A 35 -21.49 -4.81 2.53
C GLU A 35 -22.53 -5.01 3.64
N LYS A 36 -22.47 -6.14 4.36
CA LYS A 36 -23.39 -6.48 5.45
C LYS A 36 -22.88 -6.04 6.83
N THR A 37 -21.74 -5.38 6.89
CA THR A 37 -21.10 -4.94 8.13
C THR A 37 -21.33 -3.45 8.37
N PRO A 38 -21.22 -2.96 9.63
CA PRO A 38 -21.29 -1.52 9.89
C PRO A 38 -20.17 -0.73 9.20
N ASP A 39 -19.13 -1.40 8.69
CA ASP A 39 -18.02 -0.76 7.98
C ASP A 39 -18.21 -0.74 6.45
N ALA A 40 -19.46 -0.84 5.96
CA ALA A 40 -19.77 -0.91 4.52
C ALA A 40 -19.34 0.35 3.73
N HIS A 41 -19.03 1.46 4.39
CA HIS A 41 -18.52 2.67 3.75
C HIS A 41 -16.99 2.65 3.51
N VAL A 42 -16.26 1.69 4.09
CA VAL A 42 -14.79 1.63 4.00
C VAL A 42 -14.35 0.64 2.92
N PRO A 43 -13.80 1.11 1.78
CA PRO A 43 -13.22 0.22 0.78
C PRO A 43 -11.90 -0.36 1.26
N ARG A 44 -11.68 -1.66 1.00
CA ARG A 44 -10.55 -2.44 1.52
C ARG A 44 -9.95 -3.30 0.43
N ASP A 45 -8.66 -3.59 0.56
CA ASP A 45 -7.96 -4.48 -0.34
C ASP A 45 -8.33 -5.95 -0.06
N SER A 46 -8.64 -6.72 -1.09
CA SER A 46 -9.00 -8.14 -0.97
C SER A 46 -7.81 -9.04 -0.65
N ARG A 47 -6.58 -8.56 -0.80
CA ARG A 47 -5.33 -9.27 -0.49
C ARG A 47 -5.06 -9.36 1.02
N LEU A 48 -5.68 -8.49 1.82
CA LEU A 48 -5.49 -8.46 3.27
C LEU A 48 -6.06 -9.72 3.93
N ILE A 49 -5.27 -10.32 4.83
CA ILE A 49 -5.64 -11.51 5.58
C ILE A 49 -6.44 -11.08 6.80
N ARG A 50 -7.68 -11.54 6.92
CA ARG A 50 -8.54 -11.19 8.06
C ARG A 50 -8.35 -12.14 9.24
N LEU A 51 -8.06 -11.58 10.41
CA LEU A 51 -7.75 -12.33 11.63
C LEU A 51 -8.99 -12.60 12.50
N THR A 52 -10.04 -11.79 12.37
CA THR A 52 -11.27 -11.85 13.20
C THR A 52 -12.52 -12.14 12.37
N ARG A 53 -12.39 -12.94 11.29
CA ARG A 53 -13.42 -13.14 10.26
C ARG A 53 -13.76 -11.85 9.52
N VAL A 54 -14.99 -11.35 9.58
CA VAL A 54 -15.42 -10.18 8.79
C VAL A 54 -15.36 -8.89 9.60
N HIS A 55 -15.92 -8.90 10.83
CA HIS A 55 -16.02 -7.73 11.70
C HIS A 55 -15.91 -8.14 13.19
N PRO A 56 -15.20 -7.38 14.05
CA PRO A 56 -14.43 -6.15 13.79
C PRO A 56 -13.30 -6.37 12.79
N PHE A 57 -12.92 -5.34 12.04
CA PHE A 57 -11.91 -5.49 11.00
C PHE A 57 -10.49 -5.49 11.62
N ASN A 58 -9.91 -6.69 11.71
CA ASN A 58 -8.49 -6.87 12.04
C ASN A 58 -7.83 -7.67 10.93
N CYS A 59 -6.78 -7.11 10.33
CA CYS A 59 -6.10 -7.73 9.20
C CYS A 59 -4.63 -7.33 9.12
N GLU A 60 -3.87 -8.17 8.39
CA GLU A 60 -2.48 -7.94 8.04
C GLU A 60 -2.24 -8.27 6.56
N ALA A 61 -1.21 -7.67 5.97
CA ALA A 61 -0.78 -8.03 4.62
C ALA A 61 -0.03 -9.37 4.61
N PRO A 62 -0.14 -10.16 3.53
CA PRO A 62 0.72 -11.33 3.33
C PRO A 62 2.20 -10.93 3.37
N LEU A 63 3.03 -11.72 4.06
CA LEU A 63 4.44 -11.39 4.32
C LEU A 63 5.24 -11.09 3.04
N SER A 64 5.07 -11.88 1.98
CA SER A 64 5.77 -11.66 0.71
C SER A 64 5.40 -10.32 0.09
N VAL A 65 4.10 -9.99 0.04
CA VAL A 65 3.62 -8.73 -0.53
C VAL A 65 4.10 -7.53 0.30
N LEU A 66 4.11 -7.68 1.63
CA LEU A 66 4.64 -6.66 2.54
C LEU A 66 6.14 -6.43 2.32
N TYR A 67 6.92 -7.50 2.20
CA TYR A 67 8.37 -7.41 1.96
C TYR A 67 8.69 -6.77 0.60
N ASP A 68 7.99 -7.20 -0.46
CA ASP A 68 8.17 -6.70 -1.82
C ASP A 68 7.80 -5.21 -1.96
N SER A 69 6.95 -4.70 -1.08
CA SER A 69 6.59 -3.27 -1.05
C SER A 69 7.74 -2.35 -0.62
N GLY A 70 8.83 -2.92 -0.08
CA GLY A 70 10.04 -2.21 0.27
C GLY A 70 9.90 -1.42 1.58
N PHE A 71 10.52 -0.25 1.64
CA PHE A 71 10.62 0.52 2.88
C PHE A 71 9.31 1.20 3.30
N ILE A 72 8.50 1.67 2.33
CA ILE A 72 7.24 2.36 2.60
C ILE A 72 6.10 1.44 2.17
N THR A 73 5.36 0.93 3.15
CA THR A 73 4.19 0.09 2.88
C THR A 73 3.07 0.95 2.25
N PRO A 74 2.49 0.53 1.11
CA PRO A 74 1.30 1.14 0.53
C PRO A 74 0.14 1.15 1.52
N THR A 75 -0.69 2.20 1.48
CA THR A 75 -1.79 2.39 2.45
C THR A 75 -2.82 1.27 2.45
N GLU A 76 -3.04 0.63 1.29
CA GLU A 76 -3.96 -0.48 1.09
C GLU A 76 -3.46 -1.81 1.69
N LEU A 77 -2.17 -1.89 2.03
CA LEU A 77 -1.53 -3.05 2.65
C LEU A 77 -1.19 -2.82 4.13
N TRP A 78 -1.58 -1.69 4.71
CA TRP A 78 -1.35 -1.45 6.12
C TRP A 78 -2.14 -2.43 7.00
N PHE A 79 -1.51 -2.82 8.10
CA PHE A 79 -2.21 -3.59 9.12
C PHE A 79 -3.34 -2.73 9.72
N VAL A 80 -4.49 -3.35 9.99
CA VAL A 80 -5.60 -2.68 10.65
C VAL A 80 -5.96 -3.48 11.88
N ARG A 81 -6.13 -2.78 13.00
CA ARG A 81 -6.56 -3.37 14.27
C ARG A 81 -7.69 -2.56 14.85
N ASN A 82 -8.92 -2.96 14.55
CA ASN A 82 -10.12 -2.35 15.11
C ASN A 82 -10.71 -3.21 16.23
N HIS A 83 -11.09 -2.55 17.32
CA HIS A 83 -11.83 -3.18 18.42
C HIS A 83 -13.34 -3.23 18.17
N GLY A 84 -13.86 -2.41 17.25
CA GLY A 84 -15.28 -2.29 16.90
C GLY A 84 -15.48 -1.67 15.52
N ALA A 85 -16.64 -1.05 15.31
CA ALA A 85 -16.97 -0.37 14.07
C ALA A 85 -16.18 0.92 13.86
N VAL A 86 -15.84 1.16 12.59
CA VAL A 86 -15.23 2.42 12.15
C VAL A 86 -16.31 3.50 12.17
N PRO A 87 -16.09 4.65 12.83
CA PRO A 87 -17.02 5.77 12.78
C PRO A 87 -17.00 6.43 11.39
N GLU A 88 -18.16 6.95 10.97
CA GLU A 88 -18.32 7.75 9.76
C GLU A 88 -17.92 9.22 9.96
#